data_AF-A0A653NM81-F1
#
_entry.id   AF-A0A653NM81-F1
#
_cell.length_a   1.000
_cell.length_b   1.000
_cell.length_c   1.000
_cell.angle_alpha   90.00
_cell.angle_beta   90.00
_cell.angle_gamma   90.00
#
_symmetry.space_group_name_H-M   'P 1'
#
loop_
_entity.id
_entity.type
_entity.pdbx_description
1 polymer ?
#
loop_
_entity_poly.entity_id
_entity_poly.type
_entity_poly.pdbx_seq_one_letter_code
_entity_poly.pdbx_strand_id
1 'polypeptide(L)'
;MAGSPAASLVTAGKPDQNGFMENESTLEHETTLEHALDVAKANHKQAQKLLDQAIAANAAGDVTDQRVEQLRSLLAVATEDLQRVTREQ
;
A
#
# COMPACT_ATOMS: atom_id res chain seq x y z
N MET A 1 17.82 -27.14 -64.99
CA MET A 1 18.43 -28.38 -64.50
C MET A 1 19.88 -28.09 -64.17
N ALA A 2 20.32 -28.54 -62.99
CA ALA A 2 21.69 -28.52 -62.44
C ALA A 2 22.27 -27.13 -62.13
N GLY A 3 22.85 -26.85 -60.97
CA GLY A 3 23.11 -27.67 -59.79
C GLY A 3 23.85 -26.80 -58.78
N SER A 4 23.52 -26.96 -57.50
CA SER A 4 24.19 -26.31 -56.37
C SER A 4 25.67 -26.70 -56.31
N PRO A 5 26.47 -25.93 -55.55
CA PRO A 5 27.38 -26.57 -54.61
C PRO A 5 27.08 -26.14 -53.18
N ALA A 6 27.22 -27.13 -52.31
CA ALA A 6 27.04 -27.07 -50.88
C ALA A 6 28.29 -26.54 -50.16
N ALA A 7 28.10 -26.36 -48.85
CA ALA A 7 29.08 -26.26 -47.78
C ALA A 7 29.62 -24.86 -47.44
N SER A 8 29.06 -24.30 -46.38
CA SER A 8 29.86 -23.84 -45.24
C SER A 8 29.04 -23.95 -43.96
N LEU A 9 29.21 -25.09 -43.29
CA LEU A 9 28.94 -25.26 -41.87
C LEU A 9 30.12 -24.63 -41.12
N VAL A 10 29.87 -23.56 -40.37
CA VAL A 10 30.65 -23.25 -39.17
C VAL A 10 29.69 -22.98 -38.02
N THR A 11 30.15 -23.43 -36.86
CA THR A 11 29.43 -23.83 -35.68
C THR A 11 29.31 -22.71 -34.64
N ALA A 12 28.28 -22.86 -33.79
CA ALA A 12 28.23 -22.51 -32.36
C ALA A 12 28.38 -21.05 -31.89
N GLY A 13 27.30 -20.57 -31.26
CA GLY A 13 27.32 -19.54 -30.22
C GLY A 13 25.94 -19.46 -29.55
N LYS A 14 25.87 -19.80 -28.27
CA LYS A 14 24.67 -20.07 -27.46
C LYS A 14 23.70 -18.87 -27.32
N PRO A 15 22.41 -19.12 -27.03
CA PRO A 15 21.52 -18.13 -26.44
C PRO A 15 21.69 -18.19 -24.91
N ASP A 16 22.30 -17.18 -24.29
CA ASP A 16 22.04 -16.87 -22.89
C ASP A 16 22.68 -15.52 -22.51
N GLN A 17 21.85 -14.51 -22.29
CA GLN A 17 22.04 -13.58 -21.17
C GLN A 17 20.66 -13.30 -20.58
N ASN A 18 20.26 -14.20 -19.68
CA ASN A 18 19.56 -13.82 -18.46
C ASN A 18 20.17 -12.54 -17.88
N GLY A 19 19.34 -11.59 -17.45
CA GLY A 19 19.79 -10.50 -16.60
C GLY A 19 18.86 -9.31 -16.52
N PHE A 20 18.15 -9.21 -15.40
CA PHE A 20 17.57 -7.99 -14.84
C PHE A 20 16.17 -7.56 -15.34
N MET A 21 15.16 -8.40 -15.07
CA MET A 21 14.07 -7.85 -14.23
C MET A 21 14.58 -7.85 -12.79
N GLU A 22 14.07 -6.94 -11.94
CA GLU A 22 14.29 -6.85 -10.48
C GLU A 22 15.29 -5.75 -10.02
N ASN A 23 14.90 -4.46 -10.04
CA ASN A 23 15.16 -3.49 -8.96
C ASN A 23 14.79 -2.03 -9.34
N GLU A 24 13.53 -1.75 -9.68
CA GLU A 24 13.03 -0.36 -9.66
C GLU A 24 11.84 -0.19 -8.70
N SER A 25 11.69 -1.08 -7.71
CA SER A 25 10.50 -1.08 -6.85
C SER A 25 10.80 -1.06 -5.35
N THR A 26 12.05 -0.82 -4.93
CA THR A 26 12.49 -1.07 -3.54
C THR A 26 13.22 0.08 -2.87
N LEU A 27 13.32 1.25 -3.51
CA LEU A 27 14.17 2.35 -3.01
C LEU A 27 13.41 3.65 -2.65
N GLU A 28 12.09 3.69 -2.80
CA GLU A 28 11.28 4.87 -2.38
C GLU A 28 10.60 4.68 -1.01
N HIS A 29 10.77 3.52 -0.36
CA HIS A 29 9.87 3.05 0.68
C HIS A 29 10.09 3.71 2.05
N GLU A 30 11.29 4.21 2.35
CA GLU A 30 11.57 4.75 3.70
C GLU A 30 10.88 6.10 3.94
N THR A 31 10.92 7.03 2.96
CA THR A 31 10.26 8.35 3.11
C THR A 31 8.74 8.30 2.98
N THR A 32 8.20 7.30 2.29
CA THR A 32 6.74 7.10 2.16
C THR A 32 6.14 6.34 3.33
N LEU A 33 6.85 5.37 3.91
CA LEU A 33 6.40 4.62 5.09
C LEU A 33 6.35 5.49 6.35
N GLU A 34 7.41 6.27 6.62
CA GLU A 34 7.40 7.22 7.74
C GLU A 34 6.25 8.24 7.61
N HIS A 35 6.03 8.76 6.40
CA HIS A 35 4.91 9.66 6.13
C HIS A 35 3.55 8.97 6.33
N ALA A 36 3.40 7.74 5.84
CA ALA A 36 2.18 6.95 6.02
C ALA A 36 1.89 6.70 7.51
N LEU A 37 2.93 6.45 8.32
CA LEU A 37 2.77 6.24 9.76
C LEU A 37 2.27 7.50 10.46
N ASP A 38 2.83 8.66 10.12
CA ASP A 38 2.39 9.94 10.71
C ASP A 38 0.96 10.28 10.30
N VAL A 39 0.59 10.03 9.04
CA VAL A 39 -0.79 10.19 8.55
C VAL A 39 -1.74 9.23 9.27
N ALA A 40 -1.38 7.96 9.41
CA ALA A 40 -2.21 6.96 10.10
C ALA A 40 -2.42 7.33 11.59
N LYS A 41 -1.37 7.80 12.29
CA LYS A 41 -1.48 8.32 13.66
C LYS A 41 -2.40 9.53 13.74
N ALA A 42 -2.27 10.47 12.81
CA ALA A 42 -3.11 11.66 12.77
C ALA A 42 -4.58 11.29 12.52
N ASN A 43 -4.85 10.38 11.59
CA ASN A 43 -6.18 9.89 11.25
C ASN A 43 -6.85 9.20 12.44
N HIS A 44 -6.13 8.27 13.10
CA HIS A 44 -6.61 7.60 14.30
C HIS A 44 -6.98 8.61 15.41
N LYS A 45 -6.10 9.59 15.66
CA LYS A 45 -6.34 10.62 16.67
C LYS A 45 -7.57 11.49 16.35
N GLN A 46 -7.73 11.88 15.08
CA GLN A 46 -8.88 12.66 14.64
C GLN A 46 -10.19 11.85 14.75
N ALA A 47 -10.18 10.58 14.33
CA ALA A 47 -11.35 9.70 14.44
C ALA A 47 -11.78 9.51 15.90
N GLN A 48 -10.84 9.31 16.82
CA GLN A 48 -11.13 9.21 18.25
C GLN A 48 -11.76 10.51 18.78
N LYS A 49 -11.17 11.66 18.46
CA LYS A 49 -11.70 12.97 18.89
C LYS A 49 -13.12 13.21 18.38
N LEU A 50 -13.39 12.86 17.11
CA LEU A 50 -14.73 12.98 16.53
C LEU A 50 -15.74 12.07 17.23
N LEU A 51 -15.35 10.84 17.56
CA LEU A 51 -16.21 9.92 18.30
C LEU A 51 -16.52 10.44 19.70
N ASP A 52 -15.52 10.93 20.44
CA ASP A 52 -15.70 11.48 21.78
C ASP A 52 -16.66 12.68 21.76
N GLN A 53 -16.49 13.57 20.78
CA GLN A 53 -17.39 14.72 20.57
C GLN A 53 -18.81 14.27 20.21
N ALA A 54 -18.95 13.26 19.35
CA ALA A 54 -20.26 12.75 18.96
C ALA A 54 -20.98 12.05 20.11
N ILE A 55 -20.28 11.34 20.99
CA ILE A 55 -20.86 10.74 22.20
C ILE A 55 -21.39 11.85 23.13
N ALA A 56 -20.59 12.90 23.36
CA ALA A 56 -21.02 14.03 24.18
C ALA A 56 -22.24 14.76 23.57
N ALA A 57 -22.23 15.00 22.26
CA ALA A 57 -23.32 15.65 21.54
C ALA A 57 -24.58 14.78 21.45
N ASN A 58 -24.43 13.45 21.37
CA ASN A 58 -25.53 12.50 21.41
C ASN A 58 -26.24 12.50 22.77
N ALA A 59 -25.49 12.60 23.87
CA ALA A 59 -26.08 12.76 25.20
C ALA A 59 -26.89 14.07 25.35
N ALA A 60 -26.54 15.12 24.59
CA ALA A 60 -27.30 16.36 24.49
C ALA A 60 -28.49 16.30 23.50
N GLY A 61 -28.58 15.24 22.70
CA GLY A 61 -29.59 15.08 21.64
C GLY A 61 -29.25 15.77 20.32
N ASP A 62 -28.06 16.38 20.20
CA ASP A 62 -27.61 17.12 19.01
C ASP A 62 -27.14 16.19 17.87
N VAL A 63 -26.82 14.94 18.21
CA VAL A 63 -26.31 13.93 17.26
C VAL A 63 -27.05 12.60 17.46
N THR A 64 -27.40 11.93 16.37
CA THR A 64 -28.10 10.64 16.41
C THR A 64 -27.18 9.48 16.77
N ASP A 65 -27.74 8.40 17.32
CA ASP A 65 -26.99 7.16 17.61
C ASP A 65 -26.32 6.59 16.36
N GLN A 66 -27.01 6.68 15.21
CA GLN A 66 -26.46 6.25 13.92
C GLN A 66 -25.16 6.99 13.58
N ARG A 67 -25.08 8.29 13.90
CA ARG A 67 -23.87 9.07 13.62
C ARG A 67 -22.72 8.69 14.56
N VAL A 68 -23.02 8.37 15.81
CA VAL A 68 -22.03 7.82 16.75
C VAL A 68 -21.48 6.49 16.23
N GLU A 69 -22.33 5.60 15.75
CA GLU A 69 -21.91 4.30 15.20
C GLU A 69 -21.09 4.42 13.90
N GLN A 70 -21.40 5.39 13.04
CA GLN A 70 -20.56 5.71 11.89
C GLN A 70 -19.16 6.14 12.29
N LEU A 71 -19.03 6.98 13.32
CA LEU A 71 -17.73 7.45 13.82
C LEU A 71 -16.97 6.36 14.56
N ARG A 72 -17.67 5.44 15.24
CA ARG A 72 -17.09 4.23 15.81
C ARG A 72 -16.49 3.33 14.71
N SER A 73 -17.22 3.16 13.61
CA SER A 73 -16.75 2.38 12.46
C SER A 73 -15.54 3.04 11.79
N LEU A 74 -15.53 4.38 11.67
CA LEU A 74 -14.39 5.13 11.15
C LEU A 74 -13.14 4.94 12.03
N LEU A 75 -13.29 5.00 13.36
CA LEU A 75 -12.19 4.74 14.28
C LEU A 75 -11.63 3.33 14.10
N ALA A 76 -12.49 2.32 13.97
CA ALA A 76 -12.05 0.94 13.74
C ALA A 76 -11.18 0.82 12.48
N VAL A 77 -11.60 1.42 11.36
CA VAL A 77 -10.81 1.44 10.11
C VAL A 77 -9.47 2.15 10.31
N ALA A 78 -9.46 3.32 10.99
CA ALA A 78 -8.22 4.04 11.26
C ALA A 78 -7.27 3.29 12.21
N THR A 79 -7.80 2.51 13.16
CA THR A 79 -7.02 1.63 14.02
C THR A 79 -6.39 0.49 13.22
N GLU A 80 -7.14 -0.15 12.33
CA GLU A 80 -6.61 -1.20 11.46
C GLU A 80 -5.50 -0.67 10.54
N ASP A 81 -5.69 0.50 9.94
CA ASP A 81 -4.71 1.16 9.09
C ASP A 81 -3.41 1.45 9.85
N LEU A 82 -3.51 2.07 11.03
CA LEU A 82 -2.35 2.31 11.90
C LEU A 82 -1.63 1.01 12.28
N GLN A 83 -2.36 -0.06 12.55
CA GLN A 83 -1.76 -1.36 12.85
C GLN A 83 -1.02 -1.96 11.66
N ARG A 84 -1.54 -1.80 10.43
CA ARG A 84 -0.88 -2.29 9.21
C ARG A 84 0.42 -1.54 8.98
N VAL A 85 0.37 -0.20 8.95
CA VAL A 85 1.56 0.63 8.72
C VAL A 85 2.60 0.42 9.80
N THR A 86 2.21 0.27 11.07
CA THR A 86 3.17 0.00 12.17
C THR A 86 3.86 -1.36 12.03
N ARG A 87 3.23 -2.37 11.42
CA ARG A 87 3.86 -3.68 11.17
C ARG A 87 4.81 -3.67 9.97
N GLU A 88 4.70 -2.67 9.10
CA GLU A 88 5.50 -2.51 7.89
C GLU A 88 6.74 -1.61 8.08
N GLN A 89 6.85 -0.92 9.24
CA GLN A 89 8.07 -0.24 9.71
C GLN A 89 9.14 -1.24 10.14
#